data_AF-A0A9Q9PPD8-F1
#
_entry.id   AF-A0A9Q9PPD8-F1
#
_cell.length_a   1.000
_cell.length_b   1.000
_cell.length_c   1.000
_cell.angle_alpha   90.00
_cell.angle_beta   90.00
_cell.angle_gamma   90.00
#
_symmetry.space_group_name_H-M   'P 1'
#
loop_
_entity.id
_entity.type
_entity.pdbx_description
1 polymer ?
#
loop_
_entity_poly.entity_id
_entity_poly.type
_entity_poly.pdbx_seq_one_letter_code
_entity_poly.pdbx_strand_id
1 'polypeptide(L)'
;MNTQQINNLKKIMTSIDSNYQLSQMHYERQVELIDAIKYHQLQKPFYELERKGVRTEILEELMMSPEFEEVLAAYQAALTSIIAKWDLADQLDTARNAA
;
A
#
# COMPACT_ATOMS: atom_id res chain seq x y z
N MET A 1 -1.20 11.09 -15.63
CA MET A 1 -1.39 12.20 -14.68
C MET A 1 -0.32 13.26 -14.94
N ASN A 2 -0.68 14.53 -15.06
CA ASN A 2 0.28 15.62 -15.23
C ASN A 2 0.71 16.21 -13.86
N THR A 3 1.76 17.04 -13.85
CA THR A 3 2.30 17.64 -12.62
C THR A 3 1.25 18.45 -11.85
N GLN A 4 0.35 19.14 -12.55
CA GLN A 4 -0.72 19.93 -11.93
C GLN A 4 -1.73 19.03 -11.20
N GLN A 5 -2.16 17.94 -11.83
CA GLN A 5 -3.03 16.94 -11.22
C GLN A 5 -2.38 16.34 -9.97
N ILE A 6 -1.11 15.93 -10.06
CA ILE A 6 -0.36 15.39 -8.91
C ILE A 6 -0.33 16.38 -7.74
N ASN A 7 -0.09 17.67 -8.02
CA ASN A 7 -0.06 18.70 -6.98
C ASN A 7 -1.45 18.96 -6.36
N ASN A 8 -2.52 18.85 -7.15
CA ASN A 8 -3.89 18.94 -6.63
C ASN A 8 -4.21 17.77 -5.69
N LEU A 9 -3.87 16.55 -6.08
CA LEU A 9 -4.07 15.37 -5.23
C LEU A 9 -3.31 15.52 -3.91
N LYS A 10 -2.04 15.93 -3.95
CA LYS A 10 -1.24 16.19 -2.73
C LYS A 10 -1.92 17.18 -1.79
N LYS A 11 -2.54 18.25 -2.31
CA LYS A 11 -3.30 19.20 -1.48
C LYS A 11 -4.49 18.53 -0.80
N ILE A 12 -5.29 17.76 -1.55
CA ILE A 12 -6.43 17.01 -0.99
C ILE A 12 -5.94 16.06 0.11
N MET A 13 -4.86 15.33 -0.13
CA MET A 13 -4.29 14.39 0.84
C MET A 13 -3.93 15.03 2.19
N THR A 14 -3.52 16.30 2.23
CA THR A 14 -3.22 17.00 3.50
C THR A 14 -4.46 17.21 4.38
N SER A 15 -5.66 17.21 3.79
CA SER A 15 -6.92 17.35 4.53
C SER A 15 -7.51 16.02 5.00
N ILE A 16 -7.01 14.88 4.50
CA ILE A 16 -7.54 13.56 4.85
C ILE A 16 -7.29 13.24 6.33
N ASP A 17 -6.09 13.52 6.84
CA ASP A 17 -5.74 13.17 8.23
C ASP A 17 -6.41 14.09 9.26
N SER A 18 -6.74 15.32 8.86
CA SER A 18 -7.33 16.33 9.76
C SER A 18 -8.86 16.34 9.75
N ASN A 19 -9.49 15.54 8.88
CA ASN A 19 -10.94 15.40 8.79
C ASN A 19 -11.35 13.96 9.13
N TYR A 20 -12.13 13.80 10.20
CA TYR A 20 -12.58 12.49 10.68
C TYR A 20 -13.28 11.65 9.60
N GLN A 21 -14.18 12.26 8.81
CA GLN A 21 -14.92 11.54 7.77
C GLN A 21 -13.98 11.07 6.66
N LEU A 22 -13.06 11.93 6.22
CA LEU A 22 -12.09 11.55 5.19
C LEU A 22 -11.10 10.49 5.70
N SER A 23 -10.73 10.54 6.98
CA SER A 23 -9.90 9.52 7.62
C SER A 23 -10.61 8.16 7.70
N GLN A 24 -11.92 8.14 7.97
CA GLN A 24 -12.72 6.91 7.92
C GLN A 24 -12.77 6.34 6.49
N MET A 25 -13.06 7.17 5.49
CA MET A 25 -13.05 6.73 4.08
C MET A 25 -11.67 6.19 3.65
N HIS A 26 -10.58 6.80 4.13
CA HIS A 26 -9.22 6.33 3.88
C HIS A 26 -8.98 4.95 4.48
N TYR A 27 -9.41 4.74 5.73
CA TYR A 27 -9.31 3.45 6.40
C TYR A 27 -10.13 2.36 5.69
N GLU A 28 -11.38 2.63 5.36
CA GLU A 28 -12.25 1.70 4.62
C GLU A 28 -11.60 1.29 3.29
N ARG A 29 -11.06 2.26 2.56
CA ARG A 29 -10.36 2.00 1.30
C ARG A 29 -9.08 1.19 1.51
N GLN A 30 -8.34 1.43 2.57
CA GLN A 30 -7.15 0.64 2.91
C GLN A 30 -7.52 -0.83 3.19
N VAL A 31 -8.61 -1.08 3.92
CA VAL A 31 -9.11 -2.44 4.22
C VAL A 31 -9.49 -3.17 2.93
N GLU A 32 -10.17 -2.50 2.00
CA GLU A 32 -10.50 -3.11 0.71
C GLU A 32 -9.23 -3.48 -0.11
N LEU A 33 -8.21 -2.62 -0.08
CA LEU A 33 -6.98 -2.85 -0.83
C LEU A 33 -6.05 -3.90 -0.20
N ILE A 34 -6.00 -4.01 1.13
CA ILE A 34 -5.17 -5.02 1.79
C ILE A 34 -5.68 -6.43 1.52
N ASP A 35 -7.00 -6.63 1.48
CA ASP A 35 -7.63 -7.91 1.17
C ASP A 35 -7.38 -8.36 -0.27
N ALA A 36 -7.03 -7.44 -1.17
CA ALA A 36 -6.75 -7.74 -2.57
C ALA A 36 -5.34 -8.32 -2.81
N ILE A 37 -4.39 -8.14 -1.88
CA ILE A 37 -2.99 -8.56 -2.06
C ILE A 37 -2.77 -9.95 -1.45
N LYS A 38 -2.66 -10.97 -2.30
CA LYS A 38 -2.35 -12.35 -1.86
C LYS A 38 -0.88 -12.49 -1.45
N TYR A 39 -0.63 -13.24 -0.36
CA TYR A 39 0.71 -13.49 0.20
C TYR A 39 1.73 -14.13 -0.76
N HIS A 40 1.28 -14.89 -1.77
CA HIS A 40 2.16 -15.72 -2.61
C HIS A 40 2.95 -14.96 -3.71
N GLN A 41 3.03 -13.62 -3.68
CA GLN A 41 3.65 -12.83 -4.77
C GLN A 41 5.15 -12.50 -4.57
N LEU A 42 5.81 -13.03 -3.54
CA LEU A 42 7.19 -12.65 -3.17
C LEU A 42 8.31 -13.42 -3.89
N GLN A 43 8.01 -14.21 -4.91
CA GLN A 43 9.01 -15.07 -5.58
C GLN A 43 10.17 -14.28 -6.19
N LYS A 44 9.91 -13.10 -6.77
CA LYS A 44 10.94 -12.32 -7.48
C LYS A 44 11.98 -11.67 -6.55
N PRO A 45 11.60 -10.99 -5.44
CA PRO A 45 12.56 -10.51 -4.46
C PRO A 45 13.47 -11.61 -3.91
N PHE A 46 12.92 -12.80 -3.66
CA PHE A 46 13.64 -13.93 -3.12
C PHE A 46 14.74 -14.44 -4.06
N TYR A 47 14.44 -14.54 -5.35
CA TYR A 47 15.43 -14.88 -6.39
C TYR A 47 16.63 -13.90 -6.40
N GLU A 48 16.39 -12.60 -6.22
CA GLU A 48 17.49 -11.63 -6.18
C GLU A 48 18.35 -11.76 -4.91
N LEU A 49 17.78 -12.24 -3.80
CA LEU A 49 18.54 -12.52 -2.57
C LEU A 49 19.44 -13.75 -2.74
N GLU A 50 18.97 -14.79 -3.43
CA GLU A 50 19.79 -15.96 -3.77
C GLU A 50 21.01 -15.55 -4.63
N ARG A 51 20.80 -14.66 -5.61
CA ARG A 51 21.89 -14.10 -6.43
C ARG A 51 22.92 -13.31 -5.63
N LYS A 52 22.60 -12.91 -4.40
CA LYS A 52 23.52 -12.25 -3.46
C LYS A 52 24.15 -13.22 -2.46
N GLY A 53 23.91 -14.52 -2.60
CA GLY A 53 24.52 -15.57 -1.79
C GLY A 53 23.71 -15.97 -0.56
N VAL A 54 22.46 -15.53 -0.43
CA VAL A 54 21.55 -16.07 0.60
C VAL A 54 21.19 -17.49 0.19
N ARG A 55 21.33 -18.44 1.12
CA ARG A 55 20.99 -19.84 0.85
C ARG A 55 19.47 -20.03 0.78
N THR A 56 19.01 -20.82 -0.16
CA THR A 56 17.59 -21.14 -0.35
C THR A 56 16.94 -21.67 0.92
N GLU A 57 17.62 -22.53 1.69
CA GLU A 57 17.03 -23.08 2.91
C GLU A 57 16.77 -22.01 3.98
N ILE A 58 17.56 -20.94 4.02
CA ILE A 58 17.35 -19.81 4.94
C ILE A 58 16.10 -19.01 4.51
N LEU A 59 15.91 -18.83 3.21
CA LEU A 59 14.76 -18.13 2.66
C LEU A 59 13.46 -18.92 2.87
N GLU A 60 13.51 -20.24 2.67
CA GLU A 60 12.39 -21.14 2.92
C GLU A 60 11.99 -21.15 4.40
N GLU A 61 12.95 -21.29 5.32
CA GLU A 61 12.69 -21.23 6.76
C GLU A 61 12.09 -19.89 7.16
N LEU A 62 12.63 -18.78 6.63
CA LEU A 62 12.09 -17.45 6.87
C LEU A 62 10.64 -17.33 6.41
N MET A 63 10.27 -17.87 5.24
CA MET A 63 8.89 -17.81 4.73
C MET A 63 7.88 -18.54 5.61
N MET A 64 8.34 -19.48 6.44
CA MET A 64 7.52 -20.23 7.37
C MET A 64 7.51 -19.60 8.78
N SER A 65 8.30 -18.54 8.99
CA SER A 65 8.49 -17.92 10.30
C SER A 65 7.38 -16.91 10.61
N PRO A 66 6.88 -16.86 11.86
CA PRO A 66 5.91 -15.85 12.28
C PRO A 66 6.43 -14.42 12.13
N GLU A 67 7.73 -14.19 12.37
CA GLU A 67 8.35 -12.88 12.24
C GLU A 67 8.28 -12.36 10.80
N PHE A 68 8.43 -13.25 9.82
CA PHE A 68 8.29 -12.88 8.42
C PHE A 68 6.84 -12.54 8.05
N GLU A 69 5.88 -13.32 8.55
CA GLU A 69 4.45 -13.06 8.36
C GLU A 69 4.06 -11.68 8.92
N GLU A 70 4.52 -11.33 10.12
CA GLU A 70 4.28 -10.03 10.75
C GLU A 70 4.90 -8.88 9.94
N VAL A 71 6.14 -9.03 9.48
CA VAL A 71 6.82 -8.02 8.66
C VAL A 71 6.10 -7.84 7.32
N LEU A 72 5.64 -8.93 6.71
CA LEU A 72 4.91 -8.88 5.45
C LEU A 72 3.55 -8.20 5.63
N ALA A 73 2.82 -8.52 6.69
CA ALA A 73 1.56 -7.87 7.01
C ALA A 73 1.75 -6.36 7.25
N ALA A 74 2.80 -5.96 7.98
CA ALA A 74 3.15 -4.56 8.20
C ALA A 74 3.50 -3.84 6.89
N TYR A 75 4.27 -4.49 6.01
CA TYR A 75 4.59 -3.97 4.68
C TYR A 75 3.32 -3.76 3.83
N GLN A 76 2.43 -4.76 3.78
CA GLN A 76 1.17 -4.69 3.05
C GLN A 76 0.28 -3.57 3.59
N ALA A 77 0.14 -3.45 4.91
CA ALA A 77 -0.64 -2.40 5.55
C ALA A 77 -0.09 -1.01 5.22
N ALA A 78 1.23 -0.80 5.34
CA ALA A 78 1.85 0.49 5.03
C ALA A 78 1.70 0.87 3.54
N LEU A 79 1.95 -0.08 2.64
CA LEU A 79 1.82 0.14 1.20
C LEU A 79 0.39 0.48 0.79
N THR A 80 -0.58 -0.31 1.26
CA THR A 80 -2.00 -0.12 0.94
C THR A 80 -2.54 1.17 1.55
N SER A 81 -2.08 1.57 2.73
CA SER A 81 -2.42 2.86 3.33
C SER A 81 -2.01 4.04 2.43
N ILE A 82 -0.79 3.99 1.88
CA ILE A 82 -0.30 5.04 0.96
C ILE A 82 -1.16 5.07 -0.30
N ILE A 83 -1.40 3.91 -0.93
CA ILE A 83 -2.17 3.81 -2.17
C ILE A 83 -3.61 4.28 -1.95
N ALA A 84 -4.28 3.83 -0.87
CA ALA A 84 -5.63 4.23 -0.51
C ALA A 84 -5.77 5.75 -0.39
N LYS A 85 -4.76 6.42 0.17
CA LYS A 85 -4.77 7.88 0.33
C LYS A 85 -4.68 8.62 -1.00
N TRP A 86 -3.85 8.12 -1.92
CA TRP A 86 -3.77 8.67 -3.28
C TRP A 86 -5.04 8.42 -4.08
N ASP A 87 -5.57 7.20 -4.01
CA ASP A 87 -6.79 6.79 -4.71
C ASP A 87 -8.01 7.59 -4.23
N LEU A 88 -8.18 7.73 -2.91
CA LEU A 88 -9.24 8.56 -2.33
C LEU A 88 -9.12 10.03 -2.75
N ALA A 89 -7.91 10.59 -2.77
CA ALA A 89 -7.71 11.96 -3.24
C ALA A 89 -8.11 12.12 -4.71
N ASP A 90 -7.83 11.14 -5.56
CA ASP A 90 -8.22 11.14 -6.98
C ASP A 90 -9.73 11.02 -7.16
N GLN A 91 -10.38 10.15 -6.38
CA GLN A 91 -11.84 10.03 -6.35
C GLN A 91 -12.53 11.34 -5.96
N LEU A 92 -12.01 12.03 -4.94
CA LEU A 92 -12.52 13.33 -4.48
C LEU A 92 -12.31 14.45 -5.52
N ASP A 93 -11.14 14.50 -6.16
CA ASP A 93 -10.86 15.49 -7.22
C ASP A 93 -11.80 15.27 -8.42
N THR A 94 -11.98 14.01 -8.82
CA THR A 94 -12.89 13.63 -9.92
C THR A 94 -14.33 13.99 -9.62
N ALA A 95 -14.82 13.67 -8.41
CA ALA A 95 -16.18 14.01 -7.98
C ALA A 95 -16.41 15.53 -7.95
N ARG A 96 -15.40 16.31 -7.52
CA ARG A 96 -15.48 17.78 -7.54
C ARG A 96 -15.55 18.34 -8.96
N ASN A 97 -14.79 17.77 -9.91
CA ASN A 97 -14.78 18.24 -11.29
C ASN A 97 -16.04 17.82 -12.09
N ALA A 98 -16.84 16.89 -11.57
CA ALA A 98 -18.07 16.41 -12.19
C ALA A 98 -19.35 17.13 -11.68
N ALA A 99 -19.23 17.96 -10.64
CA ALA A 99 -20.30 18.79 -10.08
C ALA A 99 -20.30 20.21 -10.66
#